data_AF-A0A955PB72-F1
#
_entry.id   AF-A0A955PB72-F1
#
_cell.length_a   1.000
_cell.length_b   1.000
_cell.length_c   1.000
_cell.angle_alpha   90.00
_cell.angle_beta   90.00
_cell.angle_gamma   90.00
#
_symmetry.space_group_name_H-M   'P 1'
#
loop_
_entity.id
_entity.type
_entity.pdbx_description
1 polymer ?
#
loop_
_entity_poly.entity_id
_entity_poly.type
_entity_poly.pdbx_seq_one_letter_code
_entity_poly.pdbx_strand_id
1 'polypeptide(L)'
;MRFSSVHERQTGFTLIELLVVIAIVLILIAIALPNFLTAQVRAKVARAKADMRTVRIVLESYFIDFELYPDHATDTWHPSLLEVPSLTTPIEYLNAFPPDPFP
;
A
#
# COMPACT_ATOMS: atom_id res chain seq x y z
N MET A 1 48.22 -40.92 25.28
CA MET A 1 47.27 -40.41 24.27
C MET A 1 47.71 -39.01 23.86
N ARG A 2 48.18 -38.81 22.63
CA ARG A 2 48.56 -37.50 22.09
C ARG A 2 47.37 -36.95 21.32
N PHE A 3 46.82 -35.81 21.75
CA PHE A 3 45.82 -35.07 20.99
C PHE A 3 46.54 -34.25 19.92
N SER A 4 46.35 -34.64 18.66
CA SER A 4 46.81 -33.84 17.52
C SER A 4 45.74 -32.79 17.24
N SER A 5 46.03 -31.52 17.53
CA SER A 5 45.13 -30.39 17.29
C SER A 5 45.18 -29.98 15.82
N VAL A 6 44.16 -30.36 15.06
CA VAL A 6 43.95 -29.88 13.70
C VAL A 6 43.51 -28.41 13.79
N HIS A 7 44.39 -27.48 13.42
CA HIS A 7 44.02 -26.09 13.20
C HIS A 7 43.31 -25.97 11.85
N GLU A 8 42.00 -25.77 11.85
CA GLU A 8 41.26 -25.36 10.66
C GLU A 8 41.73 -23.96 10.24
N ARG A 9 42.18 -23.83 8.98
CA ARG A 9 42.54 -22.52 8.41
C ARG A 9 41.25 -21.76 8.13
N GLN A 10 41.01 -20.69 8.87
CA GLN A 10 39.94 -19.76 8.56
C GLN A 10 40.33 -18.97 7.29
N THR A 11 39.59 -19.20 6.20
CA THR A 11 39.68 -18.40 4.97
C THR A 11 38.80 -17.17 5.13
N GLY A 12 39.40 -15.98 5.11
CA GLY A 12 38.67 -14.70 5.10
C GLY A 12 38.28 -14.27 3.70
N PHE A 13 37.17 -13.53 3.57
CA PHE A 13 36.73 -12.90 2.33
C PHE A 13 37.69 -11.79 1.91
N THR A 14 37.94 -11.63 0.62
CA THR A 14 38.76 -10.51 0.12
C THR A 14 37.92 -9.25 -0.04
N LEU A 15 38.53 -8.07 0.15
CA LEU A 15 37.85 -6.78 -0.06
C LEU A 15 37.39 -6.62 -1.52
N ILE A 16 38.14 -7.18 -2.47
CA ILE A 16 37.81 -7.10 -3.90
C ILE A 16 36.58 -7.94 -4.26
N GLU A 17 36.40 -9.12 -3.64
CA GLU A 17 35.18 -9.92 -3.84
C GLU A 17 33.95 -9.16 -3.37
N LEU A 18 34.02 -8.52 -2.20
CA LEU A 18 32.90 -7.71 -1.71
C LEU A 18 32.64 -6.50 -2.62
N LEU A 19 33.69 -5.86 -3.12
CA LEU A 19 33.59 -4.68 -3.99
C LEU A 19 32.91 -4.99 -5.32
N VAL A 20 33.23 -6.12 -5.95
CA VAL A 20 32.59 -6.52 -7.21
C VAL A 20 31.12 -6.87 -6.98
N VAL A 21 30.78 -7.50 -5.85
CA VAL A 21 29.38 -7.83 -5.52
C VAL A 21 28.52 -6.58 -5.36
N ILE A 22 28.97 -5.60 -4.58
CA ILE A 22 28.21 -4.36 -4.41
C ILE A 22 28.10 -3.57 -5.73
N ALA A 23 29.14 -3.61 -6.57
CA ALA A 23 29.10 -2.95 -7.89
C ALA A 23 27.99 -3.53 -8.77
N ILE A 24 27.84 -4.86 -8.80
CA ILE A 24 26.77 -5.52 -9.57
C ILE A 24 25.39 -5.18 -8.99
N VAL A 25 25.23 -5.24 -7.66
CA VAL A 25 23.95 -4.91 -6.99
C VAL A 25 23.51 -3.47 -7.32
N LEU A 26 24.44 -2.51 -7.31
CA LEU A 26 24.14 -1.11 -7.64
C LEU A 26 23.68 -0.93 -9.09
N ILE A 27 24.26 -1.67 -10.04
CA ILE A 27 23.82 -1.66 -11.45
C ILE A 27 22.40 -2.20 -11.56
N LEU A 28 22.08 -3.29 -10.87
CA LEU A 28 20.74 -3.87 -10.88
C LEU A 28 19.70 -2.91 -10.27
N ILE A 29 20.02 -2.29 -9.13
CA ILE A 29 19.12 -1.32 -8.47
C ILE A 29 18.91 -0.09 -9.35
N ALA A 30 19.95 0.43 -10.01
CA ALA A 30 19.84 1.60 -10.88
C ALA A 30 18.79 1.40 -11.99
N ILE A 31 18.68 0.19 -12.54
CA ILE A 31 17.70 -0.15 -13.58
C ILE A 31 16.33 -0.48 -12.97
N ALA A 32 16.30 -1.21 -11.85
CA ALA A 32 15.06 -1.71 -11.25
C ALA A 32 14.25 -0.62 -10.53
N LEU A 33 14.91 0.30 -9.82
CA LEU A 33 14.27 1.31 -8.97
C LEU A 33 13.29 2.23 -9.70
N PRO A 34 13.61 2.85 -10.85
CA PRO A 34 12.65 3.75 -11.53
C PRO A 34 11.39 3.01 -12.00
N ASN A 35 11.53 1.76 -12.45
CA ASN A 35 10.39 0.92 -12.82
C ASN A 35 9.55 0.57 -11.59
N PHE A 36 10.20 0.24 -10.46
CA PHE A 36 9.53 -0.05 -9.21
C PHE A 36 8.72 1.15 -8.68
N LEU A 37 9.29 2.36 -8.70
CA LEU A 37 8.56 3.59 -8.32
C LEU A 37 7.35 3.84 -9.22
N THR A 38 7.50 3.66 -10.53
CA THR A 38 6.38 3.77 -11.48
C THR A 38 5.28 2.73 -11.20
N ALA A 39 5.67 1.49 -10.93
CA ALA A 39 4.75 0.42 -10.59
C ALA A 39 3.99 0.70 -9.28
N GLN A 40 4.67 1.24 -8.26
CA GLN A 40 4.02 1.65 -7.01
C GLN A 40 2.95 2.74 -7.23
N VAL A 41 3.25 3.77 -8.04
CA VAL A 41 2.26 4.81 -8.36
C VAL A 41 1.07 4.21 -9.11
N ARG A 42 1.32 3.35 -10.11
CA ARG A 42 0.24 2.64 -10.83
C ARG A 42 -0.62 1.80 -9.90
N ALA A 43 -0.02 1.11 -8.93
CA ALA A 43 -0.74 0.33 -7.93
C ALA A 43 -1.61 1.22 -7.03
N LYS A 44 -1.10 2.38 -6.58
CA LYS A 44 -1.89 3.36 -5.82
C LYS A 44 -3.08 3.90 -6.61
N VAL A 45 -2.87 4.25 -7.90
CA VAL A 45 -3.96 4.69 -8.79
C VAL A 45 -4.99 3.58 -9.00
N ALA A 46 -4.54 2.32 -9.16
CA ALA A 46 -5.45 1.18 -9.30
C ALA A 46 -6.29 0.97 -8.03
N ARG A 47 -5.70 1.11 -6.83
CA ARG A 47 -6.41 1.09 -5.56
C ARG A 47 -7.45 2.21 -5.50
N ALA A 48 -7.07 3.45 -5.76
CA ALA A 48 -8.00 4.59 -5.76
C ALA A 48 -9.21 4.35 -6.69
N LYS A 49 -8.98 3.79 -7.88
CA LYS A 49 -10.06 3.44 -8.81
C LYS A 49 -10.98 2.34 -8.27
N ALA A 50 -10.44 1.34 -7.59
CA ALA A 50 -11.23 0.28 -6.96
C ALA A 50 -12.07 0.83 -5.79
N ASP A 51 -11.48 1.73 -4.99
CA ASP A 51 -12.15 2.40 -3.89
C ASP A 51 -13.31 3.27 -4.39
N MET A 52 -13.09 4.08 -5.43
CA MET A 52 -14.17 4.86 -6.08
C MET A 52 -15.29 3.98 -6.63
N ARG A 53 -14.97 2.79 -7.16
CA ARG A 53 -15.98 1.85 -7.65
C ARG A 53 -16.81 1.30 -6.48
N THR A 54 -16.18 1.03 -5.35
CA THR A 54 -16.87 0.61 -4.13
C THR A 54 -17.84 1.70 -3.67
N VAL A 55 -17.38 2.95 -3.57
CA VAL A 55 -18.23 4.09 -3.19
C VAL A 55 -19.39 4.26 -4.17
N ARG A 56 -19.18 4.10 -5.48
CA ARG A 56 -20.29 4.14 -6.46
C ARG A 56 -21.36 3.10 -6.16
N ILE A 57 -20.97 1.84 -5.93
CA ILE A 57 -21.92 0.75 -5.66
C ILE A 57 -22.75 1.07 -4.41
N VAL A 58 -22.11 1.63 -3.40
CA VAL A 58 -22.75 2.07 -2.16
C VAL A 58 -23.78 3.17 -2.43
N LEU A 59 -23.41 4.20 -3.20
CA LEU A 59 -24.32 5.30 -3.57
C LEU A 59 -25.49 4.82 -4.43
N GLU A 60 -25.25 3.91 -5.37
CA GLU A 60 -26.30 3.29 -6.20
C GLU A 60 -27.26 2.46 -5.35
N SER A 61 -26.74 1.71 -4.38
CA SER A 61 -27.57 0.92 -3.45
C SER A 61 -28.45 1.82 -2.58
N TYR A 62 -27.88 2.92 -2.07
CA TYR A 62 -28.65 3.93 -1.33
C TYR A 62 -29.73 4.58 -2.19
N PHE A 63 -29.41 4.93 -3.45
CA PHE A 63 -30.38 5.52 -4.36
C PHE A 63 -31.55 4.58 -4.67
N ILE A 64 -31.30 3.27 -4.78
CA ILE A 64 -32.37 2.28 -4.98
C ILE A 64 -33.36 2.28 -3.81
N ASP A 65 -32.89 2.47 -2.59
CA ASP A 65 -33.72 2.39 -1.39
C ASP A 65 -34.43 3.70 -1.04
N PHE A 66 -33.82 4.84 -1.35
CA PHE A 66 -34.33 6.17 -0.94
C PHE A 66 -34.72 7.08 -2.11
N GLU A 67 -34.48 6.67 -3.37
CA GLU A 67 -34.70 7.47 -4.60
C GLU A 67 -33.98 8.84 -4.60
N LEU A 68 -33.00 9.01 -3.71
CA LEU A 68 -32.19 10.20 -3.54
C LEU A 68 -30.76 9.80 -3.22
N TYR A 69 -29.78 10.58 -3.67
CA TYR A 69 -28.40 10.39 -3.25
C TYR A 69 -28.19 10.98 -1.84
N PRO A 70 -27.27 10.44 -1.02
CA PRO A 70 -26.97 11.01 0.29
C PRO A 70 -26.55 12.47 0.13
N ASP A 71 -27.28 13.38 0.79
CA ASP A 71 -26.86 14.77 0.88
C ASP A 71 -25.80 14.92 1.97
N HIS A 72 -24.83 15.80 1.73
CA HIS A 72 -23.76 16.12 2.67
C HIS A 72 -24.27 17.10 3.73
N ALA A 73 -25.29 16.69 4.48
CA ALA A 73 -25.94 17.55 5.46
C ALA A 73 -25.18 17.58 6.79
N THR A 74 -23.92 18.07 6.78
CA THR A 74 -23.38 18.90 7.86
C THR A 74 -22.21 19.72 7.33
N ASP A 75 -22.45 21.02 7.20
CA ASP A 75 -21.52 22.10 6.85
C ASP A 75 -20.47 22.36 7.96
N THR A 76 -19.91 21.29 8.52
CA THR A 76 -18.86 21.35 9.53
C THR A 76 -17.64 20.63 8.98
N TRP A 77 -16.64 21.41 8.58
CA TRP A 77 -15.30 20.97 8.22
C TRP A 77 -14.63 20.28 9.43
N HIS A 78 -15.06 19.07 9.74
CA HIS A 78 -14.51 18.21 10.77
C HIS A 78 -13.90 16.98 10.08
N PRO A 79 -12.57 16.75 10.17
CA PRO A 79 -11.89 15.63 9.52
C PRO A 79 -12.39 14.24 9.95
N SER A 80 -13.15 14.18 11.05
CA SER A 80 -13.75 12.96 11.60
C SER A 80 -15.16 12.67 11.07
N LEU A 81 -15.76 13.54 10.24
CA LEU A 81 -17.13 13.40 9.73
C LEU A 81 -17.19 13.07 8.23
N LEU A 82 -16.34 12.14 7.79
CA LEU A 82 -16.67 11.23 6.67
C LEU A 82 -17.67 10.15 7.11
N GLU A 83 -18.19 10.23 8.34
CA GLU A 83 -19.38 9.53 8.77
C GLU A 83 -20.58 10.16 8.07
N VAL A 84 -20.91 9.66 6.88
CA VAL A 84 -22.25 9.75 6.29
C VAL A 84 -23.10 8.77 7.08
N PRO A 85 -23.81 9.20 8.14
CA PRO A 85 -24.47 8.28 9.07
C PRO A 85 -25.62 7.52 8.38
N SER A 86 -26.07 8.06 7.24
CA SER A 86 -27.03 7.49 6.30
C SER A 86 -26.50 6.29 5.51
N LEU A 87 -25.18 6.07 5.45
CA LEU A 87 -24.57 4.87 4.86
C LEU A 87 -24.28 3.78 5.91
N THR A 88 -24.40 4.09 7.21
CA THR A 88 -24.07 3.17 8.32
C THR A 88 -25.25 2.85 9.25
N THR A 89 -26.41 3.52 9.14
CA THR A 89 -27.62 3.22 9.92
C THR A 89 -28.91 3.52 9.15
N PRO A 90 -29.99 2.69 9.19
CA PRO A 90 -30.15 1.34 9.76
C PRO A 90 -29.78 0.19 8.79
N ILE A 91 -29.47 0.48 7.51
CA ILE A 91 -28.89 -0.45 6.54
C ILE A 91 -27.45 0.02 6.28
N GLU A 92 -26.46 -0.83 6.56
CA GLU A 92 -25.04 -0.50 6.37
C GLU A 92 -24.65 -0.80 4.93
N TYR A 93 -24.49 0.24 4.12
CA TYR A 93 -24.01 0.13 2.75
C TYR A 93 -22.48 0.16 2.70
N LEU A 94 -21.81 0.79 3.67
CA LEU A 94 -20.35 0.92 3.71
C LEU A 94 -19.82 0.84 5.15
N ASN A 95 -18.94 -0.14 5.42
CA ASN A 95 -18.40 -0.37 6.76
C ASN A 95 -17.33 0.65 7.21
N ALA A 96 -16.65 1.29 6.25
CA ALA A 96 -15.67 2.35 6.49
C ALA A 96 -15.32 3.05 5.17
N PHE A 97 -15.01 4.35 5.21
CA PHE A 97 -14.49 5.05 4.04
C PHE A 97 -13.08 4.54 3.68
N PRO A 98 -12.81 4.19 2.41
CA PRO A 98 -11.49 3.74 2.00
C PRO A 98 -10.44 4.85 2.23
N PRO A 99 -9.31 4.55 2.88
CA PRO A 99 -8.30 5.56 3.17
C PRO A 99 -7.60 6.03 1.89
N ASP A 100 -7.29 7.32 1.82
CA ASP A 100 -6.63 7.91 0.64
C ASP A 100 -5.24 7.27 0.40
N PRO A 101 -4.99 6.65 -0.77
CA PRO A 101 -3.68 6.11 -1.12
C PRO A 101 -2.59 7.19 -1.37
N PHE A 102 -2.98 8.47 -1.44
CA PHE A 102 -2.13 9.65 -1.62
C PHE A 102 -2.33 10.70 -0.50
N PRO A 103 -1.77 10.46 0.71
CA PRO A 103 -1.79 11.46 1.78
C PRO A 103 -0.88 12.67 1.47
#